data_AF-A0A1Z9L284-F1
#
_entry.id   AF-A0A1Z9L284-F1
#
_cell.length_a   1.000
_cell.length_b   1.000
_cell.length_c   1.000
_cell.angle_alpha   90.00
_cell.angle_beta   90.00
_cell.angle_gamma   90.00
#
_symmetry.space_group_name_H-M   'P 1'
#
loop_
_entity.id
_entity.type
_entity.pdbx_description
1 polymer ?
#
loop_
_entity_poly.entity_id
_entity_poly.type
_entity_poly.pdbx_seq_one_letter_code
_entity_poly.pdbx_strand_id
1 'polypeptide(L)'
;MSIDKNQVKKVAKLSRISLDDKNLDSLSNDLASILKFVEQLNKLNTNKIEPLSSIINKTLEPRKDKVIDGKIKEEVLKNSPDKNEDFFIVPKVIE
;
A
#
# COMPACT_ATOMS: atom_id res chain seq x y z
N MET A 1 9.58 -20.75 -4.53
CA MET A 1 8.10 -20.96 -4.52
C MET A 1 7.51 -20.82 -5.92
N SER A 2 6.35 -21.44 -6.21
CA SER A 2 5.56 -21.14 -7.42
C SER A 2 4.41 -20.21 -7.04
N ILE A 3 4.25 -19.11 -7.78
CA ILE A 3 3.06 -18.26 -7.70
C ILE A 3 2.12 -18.66 -8.83
N ASP A 4 0.85 -18.87 -8.47
CA ASP A 4 -0.22 -19.12 -9.43
C ASP A 4 -0.96 -17.82 -9.82
N LYS A 5 -1.57 -17.81 -11.00
CA LYS A 5 -2.35 -16.66 -11.52
C LYS A 5 -3.45 -16.23 -10.55
N ASN A 6 -4.07 -17.17 -9.85
CA ASN A 6 -5.09 -16.85 -8.85
C ASN A 6 -4.51 -16.03 -7.67
N GLN A 7 -3.27 -16.32 -7.26
CA GLN A 7 -2.59 -15.54 -6.23
C GLN A 7 -2.26 -14.13 -6.73
N VAL A 8 -1.80 -14.01 -7.98
CA VAL A 8 -1.57 -12.70 -8.62
C VAL A 8 -2.85 -11.86 -8.64
N LYS A 9 -3.97 -12.44 -9.11
CA LYS A 9 -5.29 -11.78 -9.10
C LYS A 9 -5.72 -11.36 -7.69
N LYS A 10 -5.49 -12.22 -6.69
CA LYS A 10 -5.82 -11.92 -5.29
C LYS A 10 -5.02 -10.75 -4.76
N VAL A 11 -3.71 -10.73 -4.99
CA VAL A 11 -2.83 -9.63 -4.56
C VAL A 11 -3.21 -8.33 -5.27
N ALA A 12 -3.48 -8.37 -6.57
CA ALA A 12 -3.91 -7.21 -7.34
C ALA A 12 -5.23 -6.61 -6.79
N LYS A 13 -6.20 -7.46 -6.44
CA LYS A 13 -7.45 -7.03 -5.81
C LYS A 13 -7.24 -6.37 -4.45
N LEU A 14 -6.30 -6.87 -3.63
CA LEU A 14 -5.93 -6.28 -2.34
C LEU A 14 -5.27 -4.91 -2.54
N SER A 15 -4.43 -4.77 -3.56
CA SER A 15 -3.72 -3.53 -3.90
C SER A 15 -4.54 -2.55 -4.74
N ARG A 16 -5.80 -2.87 -5.07
CA ARG A 16 -6.68 -2.06 -5.96
C ARG A 16 -6.10 -1.80 -7.36
N ILE A 17 -5.33 -2.75 -7.89
CA ILE A 17 -4.75 -2.69 -9.24
C ILE A 17 -5.59 -3.56 -10.17
N SER A 18 -6.10 -2.96 -11.25
CA SER A 18 -6.74 -3.71 -12.33
C SER A 18 -5.69 -4.37 -13.21
N LEU A 19 -5.87 -5.64 -13.54
CA LEU A 19 -4.95 -6.40 -14.40
C LEU A 19 -5.65 -6.89 -15.66
N ASP A 20 -4.95 -6.80 -16.79
CA ASP A 20 -5.34 -7.51 -18.02
C ASP A 20 -4.90 -8.98 -17.92
N ASP A 21 -5.79 -9.90 -18.28
CA ASP A 21 -5.53 -11.33 -18.26
C ASP A 21 -4.33 -11.70 -19.14
N LYS A 22 -4.05 -10.92 -20.20
CA LYS A 22 -2.90 -11.10 -21.10
C LYS A 22 -1.55 -11.00 -20.38
N ASN A 23 -1.48 -10.19 -19.32
CA ASN A 23 -0.24 -9.90 -18.60
C ASN A 23 -0.01 -10.83 -17.40
N LEU A 24 -1.00 -11.65 -17.04
CA LEU A 24 -0.92 -12.49 -15.83
C LEU A 24 0.22 -13.49 -15.87
N ASP A 25 0.49 -14.10 -17.02
CA ASP A 25 1.56 -15.07 -17.17
C ASP A 25 2.93 -14.43 -16.92
N SER A 26 3.18 -13.27 -17.52
CA SER A 26 4.42 -12.51 -17.30
C SER A 26 4.55 -12.11 -15.83
N LEU A 27 3.50 -11.52 -15.26
CA LEU A 27 3.52 -11.03 -13.89
C LEU A 27 3.75 -12.16 -12.87
N SER A 28 3.17 -13.33 -13.13
CA SER A 28 3.37 -14.52 -12.28
C SER A 28 4.82 -14.97 -12.28
N ASN A 29 5.47 -14.97 -13.46
CA ASN A 29 6.88 -15.32 -13.60
C ASN A 29 7.79 -14.28 -12.94
N ASP A 30 7.51 -13.00 -13.14
CA ASP A 30 8.29 -11.89 -12.56
C ASP A 30 8.22 -11.94 -11.02
N LEU A 31 7.03 -12.10 -10.46
CA LEU A 31 6.83 -12.22 -9.01
C LEU A 31 7.50 -13.49 -8.45
N ALA A 32 7.43 -14.62 -9.15
CA ALA A 32 8.13 -15.84 -8.74
C ALA A 32 9.65 -15.64 -8.73
N SER A 33 10.20 -14.90 -9.70
CA SER A 33 11.62 -14.55 -9.77
C SER A 33 12.04 -13.65 -8.61
N ILE A 34 11.25 -12.61 -8.31
CA ILE A 34 11.50 -11.69 -7.19
C ILE A 34 11.47 -12.45 -5.86
N LEU A 35 10.47 -13.32 -5.63
CA LEU A 35 10.41 -14.11 -4.41
C LEU A 35 11.58 -15.07 -4.28
N LYS A 36 12.01 -15.71 -5.37
CA LYS A 36 13.20 -16.56 -5.37
C LYS A 36 14.47 -15.77 -5.02
N PHE A 37 14.55 -14.51 -5.43
CA PHE A 37 15.65 -13.63 -5.01
C PHE A 37 15.59 -13.32 -3.51
N VAL A 38 14.41 -13.00 -2.97
CA VAL A 38 14.22 -12.73 -1.52
C VAL A 38 14.48 -13.99 -0.67
N GLU A 39 14.18 -15.19 -1.17
CA GLU A 39 14.45 -16.46 -0.49
C GLU A 39 15.94 -16.65 -0.14
N GLN A 40 16.87 -15.92 -0.78
CA GLN A 40 18.29 -15.95 -0.41
C GLN A 40 18.54 -15.51 1.04
N LEU A 41 17.69 -14.63 1.60
CA LEU A 41 17.79 -14.17 2.98
C LEU A 41 17.55 -15.29 4.00
N ASN A 42 16.82 -16.35 3.63
CA ASN A 42 16.56 -17.51 4.50
C ASN A 42 17.82 -18.31 4.84
N LYS A 43 18.94 -18.08 4.14
CA LYS A 43 20.24 -18.71 4.45
C LYS A 43 20.87 -18.14 5.73
N LEU A 44 20.40 -16.98 6.20
CA LEU A 44 20.92 -16.31 7.39
C LEU A 44 20.08 -16.69 8.61
N ASN A 45 20.74 -17.01 9.73
CA ASN A 45 20.05 -17.31 10.99
C ASN A 45 19.75 -16.00 11.75
N THR A 46 18.47 -15.65 11.86
CA THR A 46 18.01 -14.44 12.57
C THR A 46 17.27 -14.75 13.88
N ASN A 47 17.33 -15.98 14.41
CA ASN A 47 16.54 -16.41 15.59
C ASN A 47 16.77 -15.57 16.87
N LYS A 48 17.90 -14.87 16.97
CA LYS A 48 18.27 -14.04 18.12
C LYS A 48 18.39 -12.55 17.77
N ILE A 49 17.91 -12.15 16.60
CA ILE A 49 18.00 -10.75 16.13
C ILE A 49 16.61 -10.14 16.21
N GLU A 50 16.48 -9.03 16.93
CA GLU A 50 15.24 -8.27 16.97
C GLU A 50 15.00 -7.54 15.64
N PRO A 51 13.76 -7.51 15.12
CA PRO A 51 13.43 -6.77 13.91
C PRO A 51 13.65 -5.26 14.10
N LEU A 52 14.32 -4.63 13.12
CA LEU A 52 14.53 -3.19 13.11
C LEU A 52 13.34 -2.49 12.43
N SER A 53 12.52 -1.76 13.21
CA SER A 53 11.35 -1.03 12.70
C SER A 53 11.64 0.43 12.34
N SER A 54 12.51 1.09 13.08
CA SER A 54 12.98 2.45 12.85
C SER A 54 14.46 2.52 13.18
N ILE A 55 15.23 3.22 12.34
CA ILE A 55 16.65 3.49 12.60
C ILE A 55 16.79 4.53 13.72
N ILE A 56 15.77 5.39 13.87
CA ILE A 56 15.75 6.45 14.87
C ILE A 56 15.13 5.89 16.15
N ASN A 57 15.96 5.80 17.19
CA ASN A 57 15.54 5.49 18.55
C ASN A 57 14.98 6.74 19.23
N LYS A 58 13.77 7.14 18.83
CA LYS A 58 13.05 8.26 19.44
C LYS A 58 11.77 7.74 20.10
N THR A 59 11.48 8.24 21.29
CA THR A 59 10.19 8.03 21.93
C THR A 59 9.09 8.73 21.13
N LEU A 60 7.89 8.17 21.14
CA LEU A 60 6.72 8.80 20.52
C LEU A 60 6.48 10.16 21.16
N GLU A 61 6.50 11.23 20.36
CA GLU A 61 6.19 12.57 20.84
C GLU A 61 4.67 12.77 20.86
N PRO A 62 4.08 13.07 22.02
CA PRO A 62 2.66 13.34 22.09
C PRO A 62 2.33 14.68 21.42
N ARG A 63 1.29 14.69 20.58
CA ARG A 63 0.71 15.92 20.06
C ARG A 63 -0.15 16.59 21.14
N LYS A 64 -0.01 17.90 21.32
CA LYS A 64 -0.90 18.68 22.21
C LYS A 64 -2.32 18.66 21.66
N ASP A 65 -3.29 18.47 22.55
CA ASP A 65 -4.72 18.54 22.19
C ASP A 65 -5.16 20.00 22.03
N LYS A 66 -4.95 20.54 20.83
CA LYS A 66 -5.36 21.89 20.43
C LYS A 66 -6.02 21.81 19.06
N VAL A 67 -7.07 22.61 18.87
CA VAL A 67 -7.78 22.74 17.59
C VAL A 67 -6.97 23.63 16.65
N ILE A 68 -6.75 23.16 15.41
CA ILE A 68 -6.01 23.85 14.35
C ILE A 68 -6.76 23.64 13.03
N ASP A 69 -8.03 24.03 12.97
CA ASP A 69 -8.92 23.70 11.83
C ASP A 69 -8.47 24.30 10.49
N GLY A 70 -7.65 25.36 10.53
CA GLY A 70 -7.09 26.08 9.38
C GLY A 70 -8.12 26.82 8.52
N LYS A 71 -9.41 26.42 8.53
CA LYS A 71 -10.48 26.91 7.64
C LYS A 71 -10.10 26.95 6.16
N ILE A 72 -9.20 26.07 5.73
CA ILE A 72 -8.62 26.02 4.38
C ILE A 72 -9.38 25.12 3.40
N LYS A 73 -10.71 25.08 3.49
CA LYS A 73 -11.57 24.17 2.68
C LYS A 73 -11.26 24.27 1.18
N GLU A 74 -11.12 25.48 0.67
CA GLU A 74 -10.84 25.73 -0.76
C GLU A 74 -9.49 25.14 -1.18
N GLU A 75 -8.46 25.23 -0.33
CA GLU A 75 -7.15 24.64 -0.61
C GLU A 75 -7.18 23.11 -0.57
N VAL A 76 -7.95 22.54 0.37
CA VAL A 76 -8.12 21.08 0.50
C VAL A 76 -8.80 20.49 -0.73
N LEU A 77 -9.83 21.16 -1.27
CA LEU A 77 -10.58 20.68 -2.44
C LEU A 77 -9.93 21.02 -3.79
N LYS A 78 -8.88 21.84 -3.81
CA LYS A 78 -8.23 22.34 -5.03
C LYS A 78 -7.81 21.24 -6.00
N ASN A 79 -7.35 20.10 -5.49
CA ASN A 79 -6.87 18.95 -6.27
C ASN A 79 -7.89 17.82 -6.42
N SER A 80 -9.15 18.03 -6.02
CA SER A 80 -10.20 17.02 -6.19
C SER A 80 -10.45 16.77 -7.68
N PRO A 81 -10.51 15.49 -8.14
CA PRO A 81 -10.80 15.18 -9.54
C PRO A 81 -12.14 15.75 -10.01
N ASP A 82 -13.16 15.63 -9.17
CA ASP A 82 -14.50 16.15 -9.39
C ASP A 82 -14.81 17.19 -8.31
N LYS A 83 -15.45 18.29 -8.71
CA LYS A 83 -15.77 19.40 -7.81
C LYS A 83 -17.25 19.39 -7.45
N ASN A 84 -17.53 19.28 -6.15
CA ASN A 84 -18.77 19.78 -5.55
C ASN A 84 -18.41 20.93 -4.63
N GLU A 85 -19.37 21.77 -4.24
CA GLU A 85 -19.13 22.95 -3.40
C GLU A 85 -18.32 22.61 -2.14
N ASP A 86 -18.79 21.60 -1.39
CA ASP A 86 -18.27 21.30 -0.06
C ASP A 86 -17.74 19.88 0.12
N PHE A 87 -17.82 19.02 -0.90
CA PHE A 87 -17.57 17.58 -0.77
C PHE A 87 -16.72 16.99 -1.89
N PHE A 88 -15.97 15.94 -1.57
CA PHE A 88 -15.36 15.06 -2.57
C PHE A 88 -16.46 14.21 -3.22
N ILE A 89 -16.52 14.22 -4.55
CA ILE A 89 -17.44 13.37 -5.31
C ILE A 89 -16.76 12.02 -5.54
N VAL A 90 -17.45 10.94 -5.20
CA VAL A 90 -17.02 9.57 -5.46
C VAL A 90 -18.20 8.74 -5.98
N PRO A 91 -17.95 7.66 -6.74
CA PRO A 91 -19.00 6.72 -7.10
C PRO A 91 -19.70 6.18 -5.85
N LYS A 92 -21.03 6.04 -5.91
CA LYS A 92 -21.83 5.50 -4.81
C LYS A 92 -21.31 4.10 -4.45
N VAL A 93 -21.03 3.89 -3.17
CA VAL A 93 -20.71 2.55 -2.65
C VAL A 93 -21.99 1.73 -2.67
N ILE A 94 -21.98 0.66 -3.46
CA ILE A 94 -23.06 -0.32 -3.59
C ILE A 94 -22.48 -1.66 -3.09
N GLU A 95 -23.29 -2.44 -2.36
CA GLU A 95 -22.95 -3.82 -1.95
C GLU A 95 -23.10 -4.83 -3.09
#